data_AF-A0A7L2QXF5-F1
#
_entry.id   AF-A0A7L2QXF5-F1
#
_cell.length_a   1.000
_cell.length_b   1.000
_cell.length_c   1.000
_cell.angle_alpha   90.00
_cell.angle_beta   90.00
_cell.angle_gamma   90.00
#
_symmetry.space_group_name_H-M   'P 1'
#
loop_
_entity.id
_entity.type
_entity.pdbx_description
1 polymer ?
#
loop_
_entity_poly.entity_id
_entity_poly.type
_entity_poly.pdbx_seq_one_letter_code
_entity_poly.pdbx_strand_id
1 'polypeptide(L)'
;EFLPYDERPLPTICKQVEEAVSYLEPEVTEEDMGDAPRTGNAGEPEPLMQKALREASPVVEVFGETLVSGAYSRSWSCREDALLTVHKMLMEVSVDTPKEDLRNMLRAAVFLVKRAIKDTVSSVFQASLKLLKMIITQYIPKHKLGKLETSHCVEKTLPHLLSRTGDSSSRLRLVASTFIQEIALCPEVKPLQIIPVHLVKTLKPNSPTHLAMSHVELVESLLGAMGTENSGFTVSSVMKFATGALEHRAHEVREVVLRIIFAMYREHRAAVLEYLPDDAGARKTVRYKTLFEGFAKIDGKASETELRAQRKAATEAEKQKKEEMKVLKGHPAALKLELQAEVEAEEVSICLLTGYQVYESPRATAADIQEELSSVANYLDNLCIFCGERNESFTEEGLDLHYWKHCAMLTRCEHCKQMLEISSLTEHLLTDCDKRDSFGKCPRCREAVPRDELPRHIKSRICHPAKPENVANHCPLCHENFPPGEEAWRSHLMDKDGCKMNQRRISPMNKTILVQPAKVGGHYLRKPGPSGAKFQPSSIGSKIRARGGPNKSTGKTYSKR
;
A
#
# COMPACT_ATOMS: atom_id res chain seq x y z
N GLU A 1 -16.67 -20.20 37.47
CA GLU A 1 -16.15 -19.15 38.36
C GLU A 1 -15.96 -17.88 37.56
N PHE A 2 -16.34 -16.75 38.17
CA PHE A 2 -16.32 -15.40 37.57
C PHE A 2 -15.04 -14.66 38.00
N LEU A 3 -14.46 -13.91 37.04
CA LEU A 3 -13.73 -12.63 37.16
C LEU A 3 -12.24 -12.64 37.60
N PRO A 4 -11.41 -11.64 37.18
CA PRO A 4 -11.81 -10.25 36.89
C PRO A 4 -11.32 -9.59 35.60
N TYR A 5 -12.15 -8.66 35.12
CA TYR A 5 -11.82 -7.57 34.23
C TYR A 5 -10.85 -6.61 34.95
N ASP A 6 -9.75 -6.23 34.28
CA ASP A 6 -8.77 -5.28 34.79
C ASP A 6 -9.02 -3.90 34.17
N GLU A 7 -9.72 -3.02 34.90
CA GLU A 7 -9.86 -1.60 34.58
C GLU A 7 -8.67 -0.80 35.12
N ARG A 8 -7.51 -0.91 34.45
CA ARG A 8 -6.35 -0.05 34.73
C ARG A 8 -6.16 1.00 33.65
N PRO A 9 -6.09 2.30 33.99
CA PRO A 9 -5.72 3.36 33.05
C PRO A 9 -4.32 3.13 32.49
N LEU A 10 -4.15 3.37 31.19
CA LEU A 10 -2.86 3.31 30.51
C LEU A 10 -1.89 4.36 31.08
N PRO A 11 -0.62 4.01 31.35
CA PRO A 11 0.37 4.99 31.78
C PRO A 11 0.70 5.98 30.64
N THR A 12 0.51 7.26 30.95
CA THR A 12 0.85 8.42 30.13
C THR A 12 2.35 8.43 29.81
N ILE A 13 2.70 8.60 28.53
CA ILE A 13 4.08 8.72 28.06
C ILE A 13 4.74 9.93 28.72
N CYS A 14 5.69 9.64 29.60
CA CYS A 14 6.66 10.59 30.14
C CYS A 14 7.59 11.01 28.99
N LYS A 15 7.55 12.30 28.60
CA LYS A 15 8.54 12.89 27.70
C LYS A 15 9.88 12.94 28.44
N GLN A 16 10.82 12.08 28.06
CA GLN A 16 12.23 12.33 28.36
C GLN A 16 12.74 13.40 27.40
N VAL A 17 13.11 14.53 27.99
CA VAL A 17 13.86 15.63 27.39
C VAL A 17 15.34 15.27 27.55
N GLU A 18 16.09 15.17 26.45
CA GLU A 18 17.55 15.13 26.49
C GLU A 18 18.11 16.55 26.56
N GLU A 19 19.02 16.75 27.50
CA GLU A 19 19.75 17.96 27.83
C GLU A 19 20.67 18.45 26.70
N ALA A 20 20.69 19.77 26.46
CA ALA A 20 21.94 20.48 26.20
C ALA A 20 21.79 22.01 26.43
N VAL A 21 22.71 22.52 27.25
CA VAL A 21 23.22 23.90 27.40
C VAL A 21 22.50 24.85 28.38
N SER A 22 23.12 24.93 29.57
CA SER A 22 23.03 25.94 30.63
C SER A 22 23.37 27.36 30.14
N TYR A 23 22.59 28.38 30.58
CA TYR A 23 23.06 29.72 31.01
C TYR A 23 21.91 30.51 31.72
N LEU A 24 22.00 30.60 33.06
CA LEU A 24 21.60 31.63 34.05
C LEU A 24 20.32 32.53 33.89
N GLU A 25 19.33 32.27 34.78
CA GLU A 25 18.48 33.16 35.66
C GLU A 25 17.73 34.43 35.15
N PRO A 26 16.71 34.98 35.88
CA PRO A 26 16.01 34.51 37.11
C PRO A 26 14.46 34.42 37.02
N GLU A 27 13.92 33.78 38.06
CA GLU A 27 12.54 33.37 38.34
C GLU A 27 11.48 34.50 38.38
N VAL A 28 10.30 34.23 37.81
CA VAL A 28 9.03 34.82 38.24
C VAL A 28 8.03 33.67 38.40
N THR A 29 7.48 33.58 39.60
CA THR A 29 6.52 32.59 40.12
C THR A 29 5.23 32.52 39.29
N GLU A 30 4.89 31.33 38.78
CA GLU A 30 3.56 31.03 38.23
C GLU A 30 2.72 30.31 39.29
N GLU A 31 1.57 30.92 39.62
CA GLU A 31 0.53 30.32 40.43
C GLU A 31 -0.33 29.35 39.61
N ASP A 32 -0.57 28.20 40.25
CA ASP A 32 -1.52 27.13 40.01
C ASP A 32 -2.78 27.45 39.17
N MET A 33 -2.97 26.73 38.05
CA MET A 33 -4.29 26.49 37.45
C MET A 33 -4.39 25.07 36.90
N GLY A 34 -4.87 24.17 37.77
CA GLY A 34 -6.16 23.48 37.58
C GLY A 34 -6.37 22.68 36.29
N ASP A 35 -6.20 21.36 36.43
CA ASP A 35 -6.71 20.30 35.56
C ASP A 35 -8.20 20.54 35.19
N ALA A 36 -8.51 20.62 33.89
CA ALA A 36 -9.88 20.64 33.38
C ALA A 36 -10.20 19.37 32.59
N PRO A 37 -11.39 18.76 32.76
CA PRO A 37 -11.66 17.39 32.31
C PRO A 37 -11.95 17.31 30.82
N ARG A 38 -11.58 16.17 30.24
CA ARG A 38 -12.02 15.75 28.90
C ARG A 38 -13.52 15.46 28.90
N THR A 39 -14.29 16.42 28.45
CA THR A 39 -15.70 16.24 28.08
C THR A 39 -15.93 16.97 26.75
N GLY A 40 -16.48 16.27 25.77
CA GLY A 40 -16.83 16.87 24.48
C GLY A 40 -17.88 17.95 24.67
N ASN A 41 -17.46 19.21 24.55
CA ASN A 41 -18.35 20.35 24.38
C ASN A 41 -17.94 21.07 23.09
N ALA A 42 -18.93 21.45 22.29
CA ALA A 42 -18.82 22.50 21.30
C ALA A 42 -18.49 23.82 22.04
N GLY A 43 -17.22 23.99 22.41
CA GLY A 43 -16.69 25.22 22.98
C GLY A 43 -16.23 26.14 21.87
N GLU A 44 -16.41 27.45 22.07
CA GLU A 44 -15.88 28.46 21.16
C GLU A 44 -14.38 28.23 20.91
N PRO A 45 -13.92 28.39 19.65
CA PRO A 45 -12.52 28.14 19.32
C PRO A 45 -11.60 29.10 20.08
N GLU A 46 -10.47 28.56 20.57
CA GLU A 46 -9.42 29.34 21.22
C GLU A 46 -9.02 30.56 20.35
N PRO A 47 -8.74 31.73 20.97
CA PRO A 47 -8.38 32.94 20.23
C PRO A 47 -7.07 32.76 19.44
N LEU A 48 -6.96 33.45 18.30
CA LEU A 48 -5.80 33.36 17.43
C LEU A 48 -4.53 33.88 18.14
N MET A 49 -3.46 33.09 18.11
CA MET A 49 -2.14 33.58 18.52
C MET A 49 -1.72 34.78 17.66
N GLN A 50 -0.99 35.74 18.24
CA GLN A 50 -0.64 37.01 17.60
C GLN A 50 0.05 36.85 16.23
N LYS A 51 0.86 35.80 16.05
CA LYS A 51 1.47 35.46 14.76
C LYS A 51 0.45 35.00 13.72
N ALA A 52 -0.48 34.12 14.11
CA ALA A 52 -1.54 33.63 13.26
C ALA A 52 -2.52 34.76 12.87
N LEU A 53 -2.81 35.67 13.79
CA LEU A 53 -3.66 36.83 13.53
C LEU A 53 -3.05 37.76 12.47
N ARG A 54 -1.73 38.01 12.53
CA ARG A 54 -1.04 38.82 11.50
C ARG A 54 -1.03 38.14 10.13
N GLU A 55 -0.79 36.83 10.08
CA GLU A 55 -0.78 36.08 8.82
C GLU A 55 -2.17 35.92 8.21
N ALA A 56 -3.20 35.77 9.04
CA ALA A 56 -4.58 35.53 8.62
C ALA A 56 -5.43 36.80 8.61
N SER A 57 -4.88 38.00 8.86
CA SER A 57 -5.63 39.25 8.90
C SER A 57 -6.53 39.48 7.66
N PRO A 58 -6.05 39.28 6.41
CA PRO A 58 -6.91 39.40 5.22
C PRO A 58 -8.03 38.34 5.15
N VAL A 59 -7.85 37.20 5.83
CA VAL A 59 -8.84 36.11 5.89
C VAL A 59 -9.87 36.38 6.98
N VAL A 60 -9.44 36.98 8.10
CA VAL A 60 -10.30 37.44 9.19
C VAL A 60 -11.25 38.54 8.71
N GLU A 61 -10.78 39.47 7.88
CA GLU A 61 -11.64 40.51 7.29
C GLU A 61 -12.76 39.93 6.42
N VAL A 62 -12.53 38.76 5.80
CA VAL A 62 -13.47 38.13 4.86
C VAL A 62 -14.43 37.16 5.54
N PHE A 63 -13.94 36.30 6.43
CA PHE A 63 -14.75 35.24 7.07
C PHE A 63 -15.06 35.50 8.55
N GLY A 64 -14.51 36.56 9.13
CA GLY A 64 -14.62 36.86 10.55
C GLY A 64 -13.63 36.08 11.41
N GLU A 65 -13.35 36.63 12.59
CA GLU A 65 -12.36 36.06 13.51
C GLU A 65 -12.77 34.69 14.05
N THR A 66 -14.05 34.50 14.35
CA THR A 66 -14.57 33.24 14.93
C THR A 66 -14.34 32.04 14.03
N LEU A 67 -14.62 32.17 12.73
CA LEU A 67 -14.41 31.10 11.75
C LEU A 67 -12.92 30.79 11.58
N VAL A 68 -12.09 31.83 11.49
CA VAL A 68 -10.64 31.67 11.32
C VAL A 68 -10.03 31.04 12.57
N SER A 69 -10.43 31.44 13.77
CA SER A 69 -10.06 30.76 15.04
C SER A 69 -10.42 29.28 15.00
N GLY A 70 -11.62 28.93 14.49
CA GLY A 70 -12.03 27.53 14.26
C GLY A 70 -11.05 26.75 13.39
N ALA A 71 -10.63 27.33 12.26
CA ALA A 71 -9.63 26.73 11.36
C ALA A 71 -8.21 26.61 11.97
N TYR A 72 -7.93 27.39 13.02
CA TYR A 72 -6.66 27.35 13.76
C TYR A 72 -6.72 26.52 15.05
N SER A 73 -7.91 26.11 15.47
CA SER A 73 -8.14 25.38 16.71
C SER A 73 -7.34 24.08 16.82
N ARG A 74 -6.94 23.75 18.06
CA ARG A 74 -6.31 22.48 18.41
C ARG A 74 -7.28 21.31 18.20
N SER A 75 -8.58 21.57 18.36
CA SER A 75 -9.63 20.59 18.10
C SER A 75 -9.81 20.36 16.59
N TRP A 76 -9.65 19.12 16.14
CA TRP A 76 -9.77 18.78 14.72
C TRP A 76 -11.19 18.95 14.17
N SER A 77 -12.21 18.72 15.01
CA SER A 77 -13.61 18.88 14.63
C SER A 77 -13.94 20.35 14.32
N CYS A 78 -13.41 21.30 15.10
CA CYS A 78 -13.55 22.73 14.83
C CYS A 78 -12.88 23.13 13.51
N ARG A 79 -11.72 22.53 13.20
CA ARG A 79 -11.02 22.81 11.93
C ARG A 79 -11.79 22.30 10.73
N GLU A 80 -12.36 21.10 10.84
CA GLU A 80 -13.20 20.52 9.79
C GLU A 80 -14.49 21.33 9.61
N ASP A 81 -15.18 21.66 10.69
CA ASP A 81 -16.42 22.45 10.67
C ASP A 81 -16.20 23.85 10.07
N ALA A 82 -15.07 24.49 10.37
CA ALA A 82 -14.70 25.76 9.75
C ALA A 82 -14.57 25.65 8.22
N LEU A 83 -13.94 24.59 7.70
CA LEU A 83 -13.81 24.35 6.25
C LEU A 83 -15.16 24.06 5.60
N LEU A 84 -16.02 23.27 6.27
CA LEU A 84 -17.37 22.97 5.78
C LEU A 84 -18.26 24.21 5.81
N THR A 85 -18.09 25.09 6.80
CA THR A 85 -18.78 26.37 6.87
C THR A 85 -18.35 27.29 5.73
N VAL A 86 -17.04 27.42 5.47
CA VAL A 86 -16.53 28.17 4.31
C VAL A 86 -17.07 27.60 2.99
N HIS A 87 -17.10 26.26 2.86
CA HIS A 87 -17.70 25.62 1.69
C HIS A 87 -19.17 26.01 1.51
N LYS A 88 -19.97 25.97 2.58
CA LYS A 88 -21.37 26.37 2.54
C LYS A 88 -21.53 27.85 2.17
N MET A 89 -20.76 28.73 2.81
CA MET A 89 -20.76 30.17 2.54
C MET A 89 -20.48 30.46 1.06
N LEU A 90 -19.43 29.87 0.47
CA LEU A 90 -19.08 30.08 -0.94
C LEU A 90 -20.15 29.57 -1.91
N MET A 91 -20.85 28.48 -1.58
CA MET A 91 -21.94 27.95 -2.39
C MET A 91 -23.17 28.86 -2.39
N GLU A 92 -23.45 29.51 -1.26
CA GLU A 92 -24.62 30.36 -1.03
C GLU A 92 -24.43 31.81 -1.53
N VAL A 93 -23.20 32.24 -1.86
CA VAL A 93 -22.96 33.59 -2.38
C VAL A 93 -23.75 33.85 -3.68
N SER A 94 -24.40 35.01 -3.75
CA SER A 94 -25.15 35.45 -4.94
C SER A 94 -24.21 35.73 -6.12
N VAL A 95 -24.74 35.55 -7.33
CA VAL A 95 -24.04 35.93 -8.57
C VAL A 95 -23.89 37.45 -8.73
N ASP A 96 -24.70 38.25 -8.02
CA ASP A 96 -24.71 39.72 -8.09
C ASP A 96 -23.63 40.37 -7.22
N THR A 97 -22.95 39.59 -6.38
CA THR A 97 -21.86 40.09 -5.53
C THR A 97 -20.73 40.66 -6.39
N PRO A 98 -20.11 41.79 -6.00
CA PRO A 98 -19.00 42.37 -6.74
C PRO A 98 -17.86 41.37 -6.99
N LYS A 99 -17.31 41.38 -8.21
CA LYS A 99 -16.23 40.44 -8.59
C LYS A 99 -14.96 40.56 -7.75
N GLU A 100 -14.71 41.72 -7.14
CA GLU A 100 -13.59 41.89 -6.22
C GLU A 100 -13.81 41.10 -4.92
N ASP A 101 -15.00 41.22 -4.33
CA ASP A 101 -15.37 40.49 -3.12
C ASP A 101 -15.36 38.98 -3.34
N LEU A 102 -15.88 38.52 -4.49
CA LEU A 102 -15.83 37.11 -4.87
C LEU A 102 -14.38 36.59 -4.99
N ARG A 103 -13.46 37.40 -5.53
CA ARG A 103 -12.04 37.06 -5.60
C ARG A 103 -11.38 37.07 -4.21
N ASN A 104 -11.73 38.00 -3.35
CA ASN A 104 -11.23 38.07 -1.98
C ASN A 104 -11.69 36.84 -1.17
N MET A 105 -12.96 36.45 -1.29
CA MET A 105 -13.51 35.22 -0.70
C MET A 105 -12.79 33.97 -1.21
N LEU A 106 -12.54 33.87 -2.52
CA LEU A 106 -11.78 32.76 -3.09
C LEU A 106 -10.35 32.71 -2.52
N ARG A 107 -9.62 33.83 -2.51
CA ARG A 107 -8.24 33.88 -2.03
C ARG A 107 -8.13 33.57 -0.55
N ALA A 108 -9.08 34.05 0.26
CA ALA A 108 -9.19 33.72 1.66
C ALA A 108 -9.46 32.22 1.87
N ALA A 109 -10.37 31.62 1.08
CA ALA A 109 -10.66 30.18 1.16
C ALA A 109 -9.45 29.33 0.75
N VAL A 110 -8.75 29.71 -0.33
CA VAL A 110 -7.52 29.04 -0.78
C VAL A 110 -6.42 29.13 0.27
N PHE A 111 -6.32 30.23 1.02
CA PHE A 111 -5.39 30.35 2.14
C PHE A 111 -5.66 29.30 3.24
N LEU A 112 -6.94 29.12 3.62
CA LEU A 112 -7.34 28.11 4.61
C LEU A 112 -7.12 26.68 4.07
N VAL A 113 -7.46 26.42 2.81
CA VAL A 113 -7.19 25.14 2.13
C VAL A 113 -5.70 24.81 2.14
N LYS A 114 -4.84 25.78 1.78
CA LYS A 114 -3.37 25.60 1.78
C LYS A 114 -2.84 25.12 3.13
N ARG A 115 -3.41 25.62 4.22
CA ARG A 115 -3.09 25.19 5.58
C ARG A 115 -3.66 23.80 5.88
N ALA A 116 -4.94 23.58 5.59
CA ALA A 116 -5.64 22.32 5.88
C ALA A 116 -5.14 21.11 5.06
N ILE A 117 -4.57 21.34 3.86
CA ILE A 117 -3.89 20.28 3.10
C ILE A 117 -2.73 19.66 3.88
N LYS A 118 -2.14 20.38 4.84
CA LYS A 118 -1.03 19.91 5.69
C LYS A 118 -1.51 19.30 7.00
N ASP A 119 -2.82 19.19 7.21
CA ASP A 119 -3.36 18.64 8.46
C ASP A 119 -3.02 17.15 8.58
N THR A 120 -2.70 16.74 9.81
CA THR A 120 -2.40 15.34 10.13
C THR A 120 -3.67 14.51 10.23
N VAL A 121 -4.82 15.15 10.50
CA VAL A 121 -6.11 14.48 10.62
C VAL A 121 -6.75 14.33 9.24
N SER A 122 -7.11 13.09 8.90
CA SER A 122 -7.63 12.75 7.57
C SER A 122 -8.94 13.43 7.21
N SER A 123 -9.83 13.68 8.17
CA SER A 123 -11.13 14.31 7.90
C SER A 123 -10.95 15.78 7.49
N VAL A 124 -10.10 16.51 8.21
CA VAL A 124 -9.72 17.90 7.89
C VAL A 124 -9.04 17.97 6.52
N PHE A 125 -8.13 17.03 6.22
CA PHE A 125 -7.51 16.92 4.91
C PHE A 125 -8.56 16.72 3.80
N GLN A 126 -9.48 15.77 3.95
CA GLN A 126 -10.54 15.53 2.96
C GLN A 126 -11.51 16.72 2.81
N ALA A 127 -11.86 17.41 3.91
CA ALA A 127 -12.66 18.63 3.86
C ALA A 127 -11.96 19.74 3.04
N SER A 128 -10.63 19.84 3.16
CA SER A 128 -9.84 20.78 2.35
C SER A 128 -9.88 20.45 0.85
N LEU A 129 -9.82 19.15 0.50
CA LEU A 129 -9.92 18.70 -0.90
C LEU A 129 -11.32 18.95 -1.47
N LYS A 130 -12.36 18.68 -0.67
CA LYS A 130 -13.76 18.96 -1.03
C LYS A 130 -13.97 20.45 -1.31
N LEU A 131 -13.47 21.32 -0.43
CA LEU A 131 -13.52 22.77 -0.61
C LEU A 131 -12.76 23.20 -1.87
N LEU A 132 -11.52 22.73 -2.06
CA LEU A 132 -10.71 23.08 -3.22
C LEU A 132 -11.37 22.66 -4.55
N LYS A 133 -11.92 21.45 -4.59
CA LYS A 133 -12.65 20.93 -5.76
C LYS A 133 -13.85 21.79 -6.07
N MET A 134 -14.68 22.11 -5.07
CA MET A 134 -15.85 22.97 -5.24
C MET A 134 -15.45 24.37 -5.75
N ILE A 135 -14.37 24.95 -5.22
CA ILE A 135 -13.88 26.26 -5.68
C ILE A 135 -13.54 26.21 -7.19
N ILE A 136 -12.79 25.19 -7.61
CA ILE A 136 -12.33 25.05 -8.99
C ILE A 136 -13.48 24.71 -9.95
N THR A 137 -14.34 23.77 -9.59
CA THR A 137 -15.32 23.18 -10.54
C THR A 137 -16.70 23.83 -10.48
N GLN A 138 -17.03 24.55 -9.41
CA GLN A 138 -18.35 25.15 -9.23
C GLN A 138 -18.28 26.65 -9.02
N TYR A 139 -17.49 27.12 -8.04
CA TYR A 139 -17.46 28.54 -7.68
C TYR A 139 -16.90 29.43 -8.81
N ILE A 140 -15.73 29.10 -9.35
CA ILE A 140 -15.12 29.87 -10.43
C ILE A 140 -16.01 29.91 -11.69
N PRO A 141 -16.55 28.78 -12.19
CA PRO A 141 -17.48 28.79 -13.32
C PRO A 141 -18.78 29.55 -13.04
N LYS A 142 -19.41 29.33 -11.87
CA LYS A 142 -20.66 30.00 -11.46
C LYS A 142 -20.53 31.53 -11.52
N HIS A 143 -19.41 32.05 -11.01
CA HIS A 143 -19.18 33.50 -10.92
C HIS A 143 -18.37 34.09 -12.07
N LYS A 144 -17.96 33.29 -13.06
CA LYS A 144 -17.17 33.72 -14.24
C LYS A 144 -15.94 34.54 -13.85
N LEU A 145 -15.18 34.05 -12.86
CA LEU A 145 -13.98 34.73 -12.34
C LEU A 145 -12.78 34.63 -13.28
N GLY A 146 -12.82 33.68 -14.22
CA GLY A 146 -11.81 33.50 -15.26
C GLY A 146 -10.64 32.60 -14.87
N LYS A 147 -9.82 32.28 -15.87
CA LYS A 147 -8.73 31.28 -15.78
C LYS A 147 -7.61 31.67 -14.80
N LEU A 148 -7.43 32.97 -14.55
CA LEU A 148 -6.38 33.47 -13.65
C LEU A 148 -6.62 33.02 -12.20
N GLU A 149 -7.87 33.00 -11.75
CA GLU A 149 -8.19 32.52 -10.41
C GLU A 149 -8.10 30.99 -10.31
N THR A 150 -8.42 30.26 -11.39
CA THR A 150 -8.17 28.81 -11.46
C THR A 150 -6.67 28.52 -11.36
N SER A 151 -5.84 29.28 -12.07
CA SER A 151 -4.37 29.21 -12.00
C SER A 151 -3.88 29.44 -10.57
N HIS A 152 -4.39 30.48 -9.90
CA HIS A 152 -4.05 30.78 -8.52
C HIS A 152 -4.37 29.62 -7.57
N CYS A 153 -5.57 29.04 -7.66
CA CYS A 153 -5.98 27.90 -6.82
C CYS A 153 -5.00 26.73 -6.97
N VAL A 154 -4.66 26.36 -8.22
CA VAL A 154 -3.78 25.23 -8.51
C VAL A 154 -2.35 25.52 -8.04
N GLU A 155 -1.78 26.68 -8.37
CA GLU A 155 -0.40 27.02 -8.01
C GLU A 155 -0.17 27.11 -6.49
N LYS A 156 -1.16 27.61 -5.73
CA LYS A 156 -1.03 27.73 -4.28
C LYS A 156 -1.20 26.42 -3.52
N THR A 157 -1.86 25.43 -4.11
CA THR A 157 -2.21 24.16 -3.44
C THR A 157 -1.39 22.97 -3.94
N LEU A 158 -1.04 22.92 -5.23
CA LEU A 158 -0.37 21.78 -5.85
C LEU A 158 0.96 21.39 -5.17
N PRO A 159 1.88 22.30 -4.81
CA PRO A 159 3.12 21.90 -4.14
C PRO A 159 2.87 21.22 -2.78
N HIS A 160 1.80 21.60 -2.08
CA HIS A 160 1.43 21.00 -0.82
C HIS A 160 0.74 19.65 -1.02
N LEU A 161 -0.11 19.50 -2.03
CA LEU A 161 -0.69 18.20 -2.41
C LEU A 161 0.41 17.21 -2.81
N LEU A 162 1.39 17.63 -3.62
CA LEU A 162 2.53 16.79 -4.00
C LEU A 162 3.37 16.40 -2.77
N SER A 163 3.50 17.26 -1.76
CA SER A 163 4.17 16.84 -0.52
C SER A 163 3.40 15.74 0.23
N ARG A 164 2.06 15.71 0.12
CA ARG A 164 1.20 14.67 0.74
C ARG A 164 1.24 13.34 0.00
N THR A 165 1.66 13.30 -1.27
CA THR A 165 1.89 12.01 -1.96
C THR A 165 3.12 11.29 -1.44
N GLY A 166 3.99 11.95 -0.66
CA GLY A 166 5.12 11.34 0.04
C GLY A 166 4.84 10.94 1.50
N ASP A 167 3.59 10.96 1.95
CA ASP A 167 3.19 10.65 3.34
C ASP A 167 3.48 9.17 3.68
N SER A 168 3.66 8.85 4.97
CA SER A 168 3.88 7.46 5.41
C SER A 168 2.63 6.61 5.23
N SER A 169 1.44 7.21 5.33
CA SER A 169 0.17 6.52 5.12
C SER A 169 -0.12 6.28 3.63
N SER A 170 -0.18 5.00 3.22
CA SER A 170 -0.55 4.61 1.84
C SER A 170 -1.91 5.15 1.41
N ARG A 171 -2.91 5.10 2.31
CA ARG A 171 -4.24 5.64 2.07
C ARG A 171 -4.19 7.14 1.76
N LEU A 172 -3.38 7.91 2.50
CA LEU A 172 -3.28 9.34 2.27
C LEU A 172 -2.55 9.66 0.97
N ARG A 173 -1.48 8.92 0.64
CA ARG A 173 -0.80 9.02 -0.65
C ARG A 173 -1.77 8.79 -1.80
N LEU A 174 -2.57 7.73 -1.72
CA LEU A 174 -3.57 7.40 -2.74
C LEU A 174 -4.59 8.52 -2.92
N VAL A 175 -5.20 9.00 -1.82
CA VAL A 175 -6.17 10.10 -1.88
C VAL A 175 -5.57 11.37 -2.50
N ALA A 176 -4.33 11.72 -2.13
CA ALA A 176 -3.63 12.87 -2.71
C ALA A 176 -3.35 12.69 -4.21
N SER A 177 -2.83 11.52 -4.61
CA SER A 177 -2.53 11.21 -6.02
C SER A 177 -3.80 11.19 -6.89
N THR A 178 -4.86 10.50 -6.44
CA THR A 178 -6.14 10.46 -7.15
C THR A 178 -6.75 11.85 -7.29
N PHE A 179 -6.67 12.69 -6.25
CA PHE A 179 -7.15 14.07 -6.32
C PHE A 179 -6.36 14.91 -7.35
N ILE A 180 -5.04 14.78 -7.40
CA ILE A 180 -4.21 15.47 -8.39
C ILE A 180 -4.58 15.01 -9.80
N GLN A 181 -4.79 13.71 -10.02
CA GLN A 181 -5.23 13.17 -11.31
C GLN A 181 -6.59 13.73 -11.72
N GLU A 182 -7.56 13.73 -10.81
CA GLU A 182 -8.89 14.27 -11.06
C GLU A 182 -8.85 15.76 -11.44
N ILE A 183 -8.11 16.57 -10.67
CA ILE A 183 -7.99 18.01 -10.95
C ILE A 183 -7.22 18.28 -12.24
N ALA A 184 -6.22 17.46 -12.59
CA ALA A 184 -5.49 17.60 -13.86
C ALA A 184 -6.35 17.34 -15.10
N LEU A 185 -7.31 16.42 -15.00
CA LEU A 185 -8.23 16.08 -16.09
C LEU A 185 -9.48 16.98 -16.14
N CYS A 186 -9.69 17.82 -15.12
CA CYS A 186 -10.81 18.75 -15.06
C CYS A 186 -10.78 19.76 -16.23
N PRO A 187 -11.92 20.05 -16.90
CA PRO A 187 -11.97 20.97 -18.04
C PRO A 187 -11.53 22.40 -17.70
N GLU A 188 -11.66 22.84 -16.45
CA GLU A 188 -11.23 24.16 -16.00
C GLU A 188 -9.71 24.28 -15.86
N VAL A 189 -9.02 23.16 -15.57
CA VAL A 189 -7.59 23.13 -15.23
C VAL A 189 -6.75 22.57 -16.37
N LYS A 190 -7.24 21.58 -17.10
CA LYS A 190 -6.54 20.95 -18.23
C LYS A 190 -5.96 21.96 -19.24
N PRO A 191 -6.69 23.02 -19.66
CA PRO A 191 -6.18 24.02 -20.61
C PRO A 191 -5.05 24.90 -20.05
N LEU A 192 -4.86 24.94 -18.73
CA LEU A 192 -3.83 25.75 -18.09
C LEU A 192 -2.45 25.09 -18.14
N GLN A 193 -2.40 23.77 -18.34
CA GLN A 193 -1.15 23.00 -18.46
C GLN A 193 -0.20 23.10 -17.22
N ILE A 194 -0.68 23.62 -16.09
CA ILE A 194 0.14 23.88 -14.89
C ILE A 194 0.61 22.58 -14.24
N ILE A 195 -0.28 21.60 -14.08
CA ILE A 195 0.01 20.36 -13.35
C ILE A 195 1.07 19.52 -14.10
N PRO A 196 0.91 19.20 -15.40
CA PRO A 196 1.92 18.49 -16.17
C PRO A 196 3.30 19.15 -16.13
N VAL A 197 3.35 20.48 -16.31
CA VAL A 197 4.60 21.26 -16.25
C VAL A 197 5.25 21.19 -14.87
N HIS A 198 4.47 21.11 -13.78
CA HIS A 198 5.01 20.97 -12.43
C HIS A 198 5.51 19.55 -12.15
N LEU A 199 4.82 18.53 -12.64
CA LEU A 199 5.16 17.12 -12.43
C LEU A 199 6.47 16.71 -13.13
N VAL A 200 6.74 17.25 -14.31
CA VAL A 200 7.99 16.99 -15.05
C VAL A 200 9.16 17.88 -14.61
N LYS A 201 9.03 18.63 -13.52
CA LYS A 201 10.18 19.28 -12.89
C LYS A 201 11.09 18.20 -12.31
N THR A 202 12.40 18.40 -12.47
CA THR A 202 13.43 17.41 -12.14
C THR A 202 13.25 16.82 -10.74
N LEU A 203 13.09 15.50 -10.67
CA LEU A 203 13.10 14.76 -9.42
C LEU A 203 14.54 14.67 -8.91
N LYS A 204 14.76 14.99 -7.63
CA LYS A 204 16.11 14.86 -7.02
C LYS A 204 16.47 13.38 -6.88
N PRO A 205 17.69 12.93 -7.25
CA PRO A 205 18.09 11.52 -7.13
C PRO A 205 17.98 10.93 -5.71
N ASN A 206 18.09 11.78 -4.69
CA ASN A 206 18.02 11.43 -3.26
C ASN A 206 16.64 11.66 -2.64
N SER A 207 15.58 11.82 -3.44
CA SER A 207 14.22 11.99 -2.90
C SER A 207 13.78 10.77 -2.07
N PRO A 208 12.84 10.95 -1.11
CA PRO A 208 12.18 9.83 -0.44
C PRO A 208 11.50 8.91 -1.45
N THR A 209 11.61 7.59 -1.25
CA THR A 209 11.11 6.58 -2.21
C THR A 209 9.62 6.73 -2.47
N HIS A 210 8.79 6.91 -1.43
CA HIS A 210 7.35 7.08 -1.61
C HIS A 210 6.98 8.32 -2.44
N LEU A 211 7.64 9.46 -2.17
CA LEU A 211 7.43 10.69 -2.93
C LEU A 211 7.85 10.54 -4.40
N ALA A 212 8.96 9.84 -4.63
CA ALA A 212 9.45 9.54 -5.98
C ALA A 212 8.47 8.64 -6.74
N MET A 213 8.04 7.53 -6.10
CA MET A 213 7.08 6.58 -6.66
C MET A 213 5.78 7.26 -7.07
N SER A 214 5.13 7.99 -6.15
CA SER A 214 3.88 8.67 -6.48
C SER A 214 4.05 9.76 -7.55
N HIS A 215 5.19 10.44 -7.62
CA HIS A 215 5.47 11.37 -8.73
C HIS A 215 5.58 10.66 -10.08
N VAL A 216 6.35 9.57 -10.18
CA VAL A 216 6.53 8.86 -11.46
C VAL A 216 5.25 8.16 -11.90
N GLU A 217 4.46 7.62 -10.97
CA GLU A 217 3.13 7.04 -11.25
C GLU A 217 2.14 8.11 -11.73
N LEU A 218 2.15 9.30 -11.13
CA LEU A 218 1.33 10.43 -11.59
C LEU A 218 1.71 10.85 -13.02
N VAL A 219 3.01 10.92 -13.33
CA VAL A 219 3.48 11.24 -14.69
C VAL A 219 3.07 10.15 -15.67
N GLU A 220 3.30 8.87 -15.36
CA GLU A 220 2.90 7.74 -16.21
C GLU A 220 1.40 7.77 -16.52
N SER A 221 0.57 7.91 -15.48
CA SER A 221 -0.89 7.93 -15.62
C SER A 221 -1.40 9.13 -16.40
N LEU A 222 -0.94 10.35 -16.07
CA LEU A 222 -1.41 11.56 -16.75
C LEU A 222 -0.87 11.69 -18.17
N LEU A 223 0.34 11.21 -18.45
CA LEU A 223 0.88 11.15 -19.80
C LEU A 223 0.03 10.20 -20.66
N GLY A 224 -0.34 9.03 -20.14
CA GLY A 224 -1.24 8.11 -20.84
C GLY A 224 -2.64 8.68 -21.10
N ALA A 225 -3.17 9.48 -20.18
CA ALA A 225 -4.51 10.07 -20.32
C ALA A 225 -4.56 11.36 -21.16
N MET A 226 -3.49 12.16 -21.14
CA MET A 226 -3.47 13.50 -21.79
C MET A 226 -2.65 13.53 -23.08
N GLY A 227 -1.74 12.58 -23.28
CA GLY A 227 -0.79 12.59 -24.39
C GLY A 227 0.21 13.75 -24.31
N THR A 228 0.90 14.01 -25.41
CA THR A 228 1.92 15.07 -25.55
C THR A 228 1.43 16.31 -26.31
N GLU A 229 0.21 16.27 -26.85
CA GLU A 229 -0.38 17.36 -27.61
C GLU A 229 -1.27 18.23 -26.71
N ASN A 230 -0.97 19.54 -26.61
CA ASN A 230 -1.75 20.51 -25.84
C ASN A 230 -1.99 20.16 -24.36
N SER A 231 -1.24 19.21 -23.81
CA SER A 231 -1.35 18.74 -22.42
C SER A 231 -0.41 19.48 -21.46
N GLY A 232 0.65 20.11 -21.97
CA GLY A 232 1.76 20.61 -21.17
C GLY A 232 2.90 19.60 -21.02
N PHE A 233 2.67 18.32 -21.33
CA PHE A 233 3.75 17.35 -21.51
C PHE A 233 4.37 17.55 -22.88
N THR A 234 5.67 17.85 -22.91
CA THR A 234 6.44 17.88 -24.16
C THR A 234 7.44 16.73 -24.16
N VAL A 235 7.81 16.23 -25.34
CA VAL A 235 8.85 15.19 -25.46
C VAL A 235 10.13 15.62 -24.73
N SER A 236 10.54 16.89 -24.89
CA SER A 236 11.73 17.43 -24.22
C SER A 236 11.61 17.41 -22.69
N SER A 237 10.49 17.89 -22.14
CA SER A 237 10.31 17.95 -20.68
C SER A 237 10.18 16.57 -20.05
N VAL A 238 9.42 15.67 -20.68
CA VAL A 238 9.23 14.29 -20.21
C VAL A 238 10.54 13.52 -20.28
N MET A 239 11.31 13.64 -21.37
CA MET A 239 12.59 12.94 -21.49
C MET A 239 13.65 13.48 -20.51
N LYS A 240 13.74 14.79 -20.30
CA LYS A 240 14.63 15.38 -19.26
C LYS A 240 14.26 14.91 -17.86
N PHE A 241 12.97 14.81 -17.57
CA PHE A 241 12.48 14.26 -16.31
C PHE A 241 12.84 12.78 -16.17
N ALA A 242 12.55 11.97 -17.20
CA ALA A 242 12.76 10.53 -17.17
C ALA A 242 14.24 10.15 -17.08
N THR A 243 15.13 10.80 -17.84
CA THR A 243 16.58 10.55 -17.75
C THR A 243 17.14 10.92 -16.38
N GLY A 244 16.67 12.03 -15.78
CA GLY A 244 17.02 12.39 -14.41
C GLY A 244 16.48 11.41 -13.37
N ALA A 245 15.25 10.92 -13.53
CA ALA A 245 14.61 9.97 -12.62
C ALA A 245 15.19 8.55 -12.74
N LEU A 246 15.81 8.20 -13.88
CA LEU A 246 16.51 6.93 -14.07
C LEU A 246 17.73 6.79 -13.15
N GLU A 247 18.28 7.91 -12.67
CA GLU A 247 19.40 7.96 -11.71
C GLU A 247 18.96 7.77 -10.25
N HIS A 248 17.65 7.61 -9.99
CA HIS A 248 17.14 7.43 -8.63
C HIS A 248 17.63 6.11 -7.98
N ARG A 249 17.85 6.14 -6.66
CA ARG A 249 18.37 5.00 -5.87
C ARG A 249 17.46 3.76 -5.87
N ALA A 250 16.15 3.95 -5.80
CA ALA A 250 15.17 2.86 -5.72
C ALA A 250 14.94 2.18 -7.07
N HIS A 251 14.94 0.86 -7.11
CA HIS A 251 14.71 0.07 -8.33
C HIS A 251 13.29 0.25 -8.88
N GLU A 252 12.29 0.22 -8.01
CA GLU A 252 10.87 0.38 -8.37
C GLU A 252 10.61 1.68 -9.14
N VAL A 253 11.21 2.79 -8.70
CA VAL A 253 11.10 4.09 -9.39
C VAL A 253 11.68 3.99 -10.81
N ARG A 254 12.83 3.35 -10.97
CA ARG A 254 13.47 3.20 -12.28
C ARG A 254 12.64 2.33 -13.22
N GLU A 255 11.98 1.29 -12.71
CA GLU A 255 11.08 0.45 -13.51
C GLU A 255 9.92 1.26 -14.09
N VAL A 256 9.26 2.11 -13.28
CA VAL A 256 8.19 3.00 -13.77
C VAL A 256 8.72 3.98 -14.83
N VAL A 257 9.90 4.56 -14.58
CA VAL A 257 10.54 5.49 -15.52
C VAL A 257 10.87 4.81 -16.86
N LEU A 258 11.33 3.56 -16.84
CA LEU A 258 11.56 2.80 -18.08
C LEU A 258 10.25 2.62 -18.86
N ARG A 259 9.13 2.33 -18.20
CA ARG A 259 7.81 2.25 -18.86
C ARG A 259 7.42 3.57 -19.52
N ILE A 260 7.64 4.71 -18.85
CA ILE A 260 7.43 6.04 -19.43
C ILE A 260 8.30 6.24 -20.68
N ILE A 261 9.60 5.92 -20.61
CA ILE A 261 10.49 6.06 -21.77
C ILE A 261 10.07 5.14 -22.92
N PHE A 262 9.64 3.91 -22.64
CA PHE A 262 9.12 3.00 -23.66
C PHE A 262 7.82 3.50 -24.30
N ALA A 263 6.91 4.08 -23.52
CA ALA A 263 5.71 4.72 -24.05
C ALA A 263 6.08 5.87 -24.99
N MET A 264 7.01 6.75 -24.56
CA MET A 264 7.51 7.85 -25.38
C MET A 264 8.23 7.36 -26.64
N TYR A 265 8.99 6.27 -26.57
CA TYR A 265 9.72 5.73 -27.71
C TYR A 265 8.79 5.15 -28.79
N ARG A 266 7.65 4.56 -28.39
CA ARG A 266 6.64 4.04 -29.32
C ARG A 266 6.01 5.15 -30.16
N GLU A 267 5.81 6.34 -29.58
CA GLU A 267 5.21 7.48 -30.27
C GLU A 267 6.24 8.39 -30.96
N HIS A 268 7.38 8.65 -30.33
CA HIS A 268 8.34 9.70 -30.71
C HIS A 268 9.77 9.18 -30.86
N ARG A 269 9.94 8.09 -31.63
CA ARG A 269 11.20 7.31 -31.76
C ARG A 269 12.47 8.15 -31.94
N ALA A 270 12.51 9.02 -32.96
CA ALA A 270 13.71 9.79 -33.29
C ALA A 270 14.06 10.81 -32.20
N ALA A 271 13.07 11.55 -31.71
CA ALA A 271 13.25 12.59 -30.70
C ALA A 271 13.72 12.01 -29.35
N VAL A 272 13.23 10.82 -28.97
CA VAL A 272 13.65 10.15 -27.72
C VAL A 272 15.12 9.76 -27.76
N LEU A 273 15.62 9.28 -28.90
CA LEU A 273 17.02 8.86 -29.03
C LEU A 273 18.02 10.02 -28.91
N GLU A 274 17.64 11.24 -29.29
CA GLU A 274 18.48 12.43 -29.13
C GLU A 274 18.75 12.81 -27.66
N TYR A 275 17.86 12.44 -26.75
CA TYR A 275 18.00 12.72 -25.31
C TYR A 275 18.80 11.66 -24.56
N LEU A 276 19.19 10.57 -25.22
CA LEU A 276 19.89 9.45 -24.60
C LEU A 276 21.38 9.47 -24.97
N PRO A 277 22.27 9.03 -24.06
CA PRO A 277 23.69 9.06 -24.32
C PRO A 277 24.05 8.10 -25.47
N ASP A 278 24.72 8.64 -26.50
CA ASP A 278 25.20 7.87 -27.65
C ASP A 278 26.46 7.05 -27.30
N ASP A 279 27.22 7.48 -26.30
CA ASP A 279 28.49 6.89 -25.90
C ASP A 279 28.39 5.40 -25.54
N ALA A 280 29.18 4.58 -26.23
CA ALA A 280 29.28 3.13 -25.99
C ALA A 280 29.68 2.77 -24.54
N GLY A 281 30.31 3.71 -23.80
CA GLY A 281 30.60 3.57 -22.38
C GLY A 281 29.36 3.75 -21.49
N ALA A 282 28.52 4.75 -21.76
CA ALA A 282 27.28 5.00 -21.03
C ALA A 282 26.26 3.86 -21.24
N ARG A 283 26.19 3.32 -22.46
CA ARG A 283 25.35 2.16 -22.80
C ARG A 283 25.71 0.87 -22.04
N LYS A 284 26.93 0.77 -21.49
CA LYS A 284 27.38 -0.41 -20.71
C LYS A 284 26.93 -0.39 -19.25
N THR A 285 26.43 0.73 -18.75
CA THR A 285 25.85 0.76 -17.41
C THR A 285 24.59 -0.10 -17.40
N VAL A 286 24.36 -0.84 -16.29
CA VAL A 286 23.25 -1.80 -16.18
C VAL A 286 21.90 -1.17 -16.52
N ARG A 287 21.70 0.09 -16.13
CA ARG A 287 20.44 0.84 -16.32
C ARG A 287 20.14 1.10 -17.80
N TYR A 288 21.12 1.61 -18.55
CA TYR A 288 20.94 1.89 -19.97
C TYR A 288 20.96 0.62 -20.81
N LYS A 289 21.65 -0.43 -20.37
CA LYS A 289 21.58 -1.74 -21.02
C LYS A 289 20.14 -2.27 -21.07
N THR A 290 19.42 -2.28 -19.94
CA THR A 290 18.00 -2.68 -19.89
C THR A 290 17.13 -1.80 -20.80
N LEU A 291 17.41 -0.49 -20.84
CA LEU A 291 16.69 0.45 -21.70
C LEU A 291 16.86 0.13 -23.19
N PHE A 292 18.11 0.00 -23.67
CA PHE A 292 18.38 -0.28 -25.08
C PHE A 292 17.97 -1.71 -25.50
N GLU A 293 18.08 -2.69 -24.60
CA GLU A 293 17.50 -4.03 -24.83
C GLU A 293 15.96 -3.94 -24.97
N GLY A 294 15.31 -3.10 -24.17
CA GLY A 294 13.88 -2.80 -24.29
C GLY A 294 13.52 -2.17 -25.64
N PHE A 295 14.30 -1.21 -26.12
CA PHE A 295 14.09 -0.63 -27.47
C PHE A 295 14.29 -1.65 -28.58
N ALA A 296 15.29 -2.52 -28.48
CA ALA A 296 15.49 -3.59 -29.46
C ALA A 296 14.28 -4.52 -29.53
N LYS A 297 13.71 -4.90 -28.37
CA LYS A 297 12.47 -5.68 -28.29
C LYS A 297 11.28 -4.97 -28.93
N ILE A 298 11.12 -3.66 -28.69
CA ILE A 298 10.04 -2.85 -29.30
C ILE A 298 10.21 -2.77 -30.82
N ASP A 299 11.45 -2.63 -31.30
CA ASP A 299 11.79 -2.59 -32.73
C ASP A 299 11.70 -3.96 -33.43
N GLY A 300 11.41 -5.04 -32.70
CA GLY A 300 11.46 -6.41 -33.22
C GLY A 300 12.87 -6.89 -33.59
N LYS A 301 13.91 -6.21 -33.13
CA LYS A 301 15.31 -6.61 -33.32
C LYS A 301 15.69 -7.57 -32.20
N ALA A 302 16.33 -8.69 -32.56
CA ALA A 302 16.86 -9.61 -31.56
C ALA A 302 17.77 -8.84 -30.58
N SER A 303 17.54 -9.04 -29.28
CA SER A 303 18.32 -8.41 -28.22
C SER A 303 19.81 -8.70 -28.40
N GLU A 304 20.72 -7.82 -27.98
CA GLU A 304 22.17 -8.10 -28.04
C GLU A 304 22.54 -9.35 -27.23
N THR A 305 21.79 -9.64 -26.16
CA THR A 305 21.91 -10.89 -25.38
C THR A 305 21.42 -12.10 -26.16
N GLU A 306 20.39 -11.94 -26.97
CA GLU A 306 19.81 -12.99 -27.81
C GLU A 306 20.67 -13.26 -29.05
N LEU A 307 21.22 -12.22 -29.69
CA LEU A 307 22.25 -12.37 -30.72
C LEU A 307 23.52 -13.02 -30.16
N ARG A 308 23.93 -12.69 -28.92
CA ARG A 308 25.07 -13.36 -28.28
C ARG A 308 24.75 -14.80 -27.90
N ALA A 309 23.53 -15.10 -27.44
CA ALA A 309 23.08 -16.45 -27.15
C ALA A 309 22.97 -17.29 -28.43
N GLN A 310 22.41 -16.74 -29.50
CA GLN A 310 22.35 -17.36 -30.83
C GLN A 310 23.74 -17.59 -31.42
N ARG A 311 24.67 -16.63 -31.28
CA ARG A 311 26.07 -16.82 -31.69
C ARG A 311 26.76 -17.92 -30.89
N LYS A 312 26.54 -17.98 -29.57
CA LYS A 312 27.07 -19.06 -28.72
C LYS A 312 26.47 -20.42 -29.08
N ALA A 313 25.16 -20.50 -29.24
CA ALA A 313 24.46 -21.70 -29.67
C ALA A 313 24.90 -22.15 -31.07
N ALA A 314 25.14 -21.22 -32.00
CA ALA A 314 25.67 -21.53 -33.32
C ALA A 314 27.11 -22.08 -33.24
N THR A 315 27.99 -21.48 -32.42
CA THR A 315 29.35 -21.99 -32.21
C THR A 315 29.38 -23.35 -31.50
N GLU A 316 28.45 -23.59 -30.58
CA GLU A 316 28.34 -24.84 -29.85
C GLU A 316 27.75 -25.96 -30.71
N ALA A 317 26.74 -25.64 -31.53
CA ALA A 317 26.21 -26.54 -32.56
C ALA A 317 27.27 -26.88 -33.63
N GLU A 318 28.12 -25.92 -34.02
CA GLU A 318 29.23 -26.19 -34.95
C GLU A 318 30.29 -27.11 -34.33
N LYS A 319 30.54 -26.96 -33.01
CA LYS A 319 31.44 -27.83 -32.27
C LYS A 319 30.87 -29.26 -32.12
N GLN A 320 29.59 -29.38 -31.81
CA GLN A 320 28.89 -30.67 -31.75
C GLN A 320 28.89 -31.38 -33.11
N LYS A 321 28.59 -30.67 -34.21
CA LYS A 321 28.68 -31.23 -35.57
C LYS A 321 30.10 -31.69 -35.92
N LYS A 322 31.15 -31.00 -35.46
CA LYS A 322 32.54 -31.43 -35.64
C LYS A 322 32.88 -32.67 -34.81
N GLU A 323 32.34 -32.80 -33.61
CA GLU A 323 32.49 -34.00 -32.77
C GLU A 323 31.74 -35.20 -33.34
N GLU A 324 30.49 -35.02 -33.78
CA GLU A 324 29.70 -36.06 -34.45
C GLU A 324 30.38 -36.55 -35.73
N MET A 325 30.89 -35.64 -36.57
CA MET A 325 31.64 -36.01 -37.78
C MET A 325 32.95 -36.75 -37.47
N LYS A 326 33.56 -36.49 -36.31
CA LYS A 326 34.78 -37.18 -35.85
C LYS A 326 34.47 -38.59 -35.33
N VAL A 327 33.31 -38.78 -34.68
CA VAL A 327 32.81 -40.09 -34.26
C VAL A 327 32.40 -40.94 -35.47
N LEU A 328 31.78 -40.32 -36.48
CA LEU A 328 31.36 -40.98 -37.72
C LEU A 328 32.57 -41.44 -38.58
N LYS A 329 33.66 -40.65 -38.61
CA LYS A 329 34.93 -41.05 -39.26
C LYS A 329 35.69 -42.17 -38.52
N GLY A 330 35.35 -42.44 -37.26
CA GLY A 330 35.96 -43.51 -36.45
C GLY A 330 35.38 -44.91 -36.69
N HIS A 331 34.23 -45.01 -37.37
CA HIS A 331 33.55 -46.29 -37.64
C HIS A 331 33.29 -46.53 -39.13
N PRO A 332 34.32 -46.59 -39.99
CA PRO A 332 34.13 -46.89 -41.42
C PRO A 332 33.60 -48.30 -41.68
N ALA A 333 33.63 -49.20 -40.68
CA ALA A 333 33.19 -50.59 -40.82
C ALA A 333 31.68 -50.80 -40.58
N ALA A 334 31.00 -49.90 -39.87
CA ALA A 334 29.57 -50.02 -39.58
C ALA A 334 28.69 -49.56 -40.76
N LEU A 335 29.15 -48.59 -41.56
CA LEU A 335 28.42 -48.12 -42.75
C LEU A 335 28.50 -49.08 -43.96
N LYS A 336 29.29 -50.15 -43.88
CA LYS A 336 29.40 -51.15 -44.96
C LYS A 336 28.42 -52.31 -44.80
N LEU A 337 27.68 -52.37 -43.70
CA LEU A 337 26.73 -53.45 -43.37
C LEU A 337 25.26 -53.00 -43.36
N GLU A 338 24.97 -51.70 -43.45
CA GLU A 338 23.60 -51.18 -43.59
C GLU A 338 23.21 -50.84 -45.04
N LEU A 339 24.11 -50.98 -46.02
CA LEU A 339 23.80 -50.80 -47.45
C LEU A 339 23.31 -52.08 -48.17
N GLN A 340 22.88 -53.11 -47.43
CA GLN A 340 22.30 -54.34 -48.00
C GLN A 340 20.86 -54.62 -47.56
N ALA A 341 20.19 -53.66 -46.94
CA ALA A 341 18.79 -53.82 -46.55
C ALA A 341 17.99 -52.54 -46.81
N GLU A 342 18.00 -52.05 -48.05
CA GLU A 342 16.97 -51.15 -48.58
C GLU A 342 17.08 -51.15 -50.11
N VAL A 343 16.33 -52.05 -50.75
CA VAL A 343 15.92 -51.95 -52.14
C VAL A 343 14.39 -51.99 -52.12
N GLU A 344 13.78 -51.01 -52.80
CA GLU A 344 12.34 -50.71 -52.95
C GLU A 344 11.75 -49.87 -51.80
N ALA A 345 11.26 -48.64 -51.99
CA ALA A 345 11.06 -47.86 -53.19
C ALA A 345 10.97 -46.35 -52.86
N GLU A 346 11.69 -45.59 -53.68
CA GLU A 346 11.49 -44.19 -54.08
C GLU A 346 10.05 -43.98 -54.65
N GLU A 347 9.37 -42.81 -54.71
CA GLU A 347 9.80 -41.43 -54.93
C GLU A 347 8.62 -40.43 -54.67
N VAL A 348 8.97 -39.22 -54.21
CA VAL A 348 8.56 -37.87 -54.71
C VAL A 348 7.12 -37.34 -54.57
N SER A 349 6.98 -36.20 -53.85
CA SER A 349 6.59 -34.90 -54.46
C SER A 349 6.78 -33.69 -53.53
N ILE A 350 7.54 -32.70 -54.01
CA ILE A 350 7.65 -31.35 -53.44
C ILE A 350 6.64 -30.45 -54.16
N CYS A 351 5.88 -29.63 -53.42
CA CYS A 351 5.48 -28.29 -53.86
C CYS A 351 5.06 -27.38 -52.69
N LEU A 352 5.59 -26.15 -52.72
CA LEU A 352 5.21 -24.98 -51.93
C LEU A 352 3.79 -24.50 -52.28
N LEU A 353 3.02 -23.98 -51.31
CA LEU A 353 2.55 -22.58 -51.26
C LEU A 353 1.56 -22.35 -50.10
N THR A 354 1.81 -21.28 -49.35
CA THR A 354 0.88 -20.32 -48.72
C THR A 354 -0.53 -20.77 -48.27
N GLY A 355 -0.81 -20.55 -46.98
CA GLY A 355 -2.16 -20.44 -46.45
C GLY A 355 -2.18 -19.64 -45.13
N TYR A 356 -2.28 -18.32 -45.24
CA TYR A 356 -2.66 -17.41 -44.15
C TYR A 356 -4.19 -17.52 -43.95
N GLN A 357 -4.64 -17.87 -42.74
CA GLN A 357 -5.98 -17.55 -42.18
C GLN A 357 -5.76 -17.31 -40.69
N VAL A 358 -5.74 -16.07 -40.19
CA VAL A 358 -6.90 -15.21 -39.88
C VAL A 358 -7.97 -15.99 -39.14
N TYR A 359 -7.91 -15.96 -37.79
CA TYR A 359 -9.10 -16.19 -36.97
C TYR A 359 -9.68 -14.82 -36.62
N GLU A 360 -10.92 -14.61 -37.06
CA GLU A 360 -11.72 -13.44 -36.74
C GLU A 360 -12.08 -13.44 -35.24
N SER A 361 -11.99 -12.26 -34.64
CA SER A 361 -12.49 -11.98 -33.29
C SER A 361 -13.92 -11.40 -33.41
N PRO A 362 -14.90 -11.86 -32.61
CA PRO A 362 -16.25 -11.30 -32.66
C PRO A 362 -16.28 -9.88 -32.09
N ARG A 363 -16.93 -8.96 -32.81
CA ARG A 363 -17.26 -7.61 -32.35
C ARG A 363 -18.35 -7.66 -31.26
N ALA A 364 -18.01 -7.27 -30.04
CA ALA A 364 -18.97 -6.93 -28.99
C ALA A 364 -19.39 -5.45 -29.09
N THR A 365 -20.64 -5.14 -28.75
CA THR A 365 -21.19 -3.77 -28.81
C THR A 365 -20.96 -3.01 -27.51
N ALA A 366 -20.98 -1.67 -27.57
CA ALA A 366 -20.70 -0.80 -26.42
C ALA A 366 -21.68 -0.93 -25.22
N ALA A 367 -22.80 -1.63 -25.39
CA ALA A 367 -23.74 -1.94 -24.30
C ALA A 367 -23.33 -3.20 -23.51
N ASP A 368 -22.73 -4.21 -24.15
CA ASP A 368 -22.21 -5.42 -23.49
C ASP A 368 -21.00 -5.13 -22.59
N ILE A 369 -20.19 -4.15 -22.98
CA ILE A 369 -18.98 -3.76 -22.23
C ILE A 369 -19.35 -3.17 -20.86
N GLN A 370 -20.49 -2.48 -20.73
CA GLN A 370 -20.90 -1.86 -19.47
C GLN A 370 -21.43 -2.88 -18.45
N GLU A 371 -22.09 -3.94 -18.93
CA GLU A 371 -22.63 -5.02 -18.08
C GLU A 371 -21.52 -6.00 -17.67
N GLU A 372 -20.56 -6.30 -18.56
CA GLU A 372 -19.35 -7.03 -18.20
C GLU A 372 -18.48 -6.28 -17.19
N LEU A 373 -18.25 -4.97 -17.36
CA LEU A 373 -17.47 -4.15 -16.43
C LEU A 373 -18.12 -4.06 -15.04
N SER A 374 -19.45 -4.02 -14.96
CA SER A 374 -20.16 -4.07 -13.68
C SER A 374 -20.10 -5.46 -13.03
N SER A 375 -20.06 -6.53 -13.83
CA SER A 375 -19.86 -7.89 -13.33
C SER A 375 -18.41 -8.12 -12.86
N VAL A 376 -17.43 -7.50 -13.51
CA VAL A 376 -16.00 -7.57 -13.18
C VAL A 376 -15.67 -6.73 -11.94
N ALA A 377 -16.34 -5.60 -11.73
CA ALA A 377 -16.23 -4.84 -10.48
C ALA A 377 -16.72 -5.68 -9.28
N ASN A 378 -17.92 -6.26 -9.41
CA ASN A 378 -18.46 -7.20 -8.40
C ASN A 378 -17.63 -8.50 -8.26
N TYR A 379 -16.81 -8.84 -9.28
CA TYR A 379 -15.91 -10.00 -9.27
C TYR A 379 -14.68 -9.77 -8.38
N LEU A 380 -14.17 -8.54 -8.29
CA LEU A 380 -12.98 -8.24 -7.48
C LEU A 380 -13.32 -7.88 -6.03
N ASP A 381 -14.52 -7.34 -5.79
CA ASP A 381 -14.92 -6.88 -4.46
C ASP A 381 -15.17 -8.04 -3.46
N ASN A 382 -15.47 -9.25 -3.95
CA ASN A 382 -15.77 -10.43 -3.12
C ASN A 382 -14.60 -11.42 -2.96
N LEU A 383 -13.36 -10.99 -3.25
CA LEU A 383 -12.16 -11.82 -3.23
C LEU A 383 -11.18 -11.35 -2.15
N CYS A 384 -10.73 -12.27 -1.30
CA CYS A 384 -9.63 -11.99 -0.38
C CYS A 384 -8.29 -11.99 -1.12
N ILE A 385 -7.57 -10.87 -1.09
CA ILE A 385 -6.28 -10.72 -1.80
C ILE A 385 -5.15 -11.60 -1.24
N PHE A 386 -5.26 -12.05 0.01
CA PHE A 386 -4.20 -12.84 0.67
C PHE A 386 -4.39 -14.34 0.43
N CYS A 387 -5.55 -14.88 0.79
CA CYS A 387 -5.83 -16.32 0.64
C CYS A 387 -6.44 -16.70 -0.71
N GLY A 388 -6.92 -15.73 -1.48
CA GLY A 388 -7.61 -15.99 -2.75
C GLY A 388 -9.00 -16.61 -2.59
N GLU A 389 -9.54 -16.69 -1.37
CA GLU A 389 -10.90 -17.19 -1.12
C GLU A 389 -11.92 -16.18 -1.65
N ARG A 390 -12.96 -16.69 -2.30
CA ARG A 390 -14.09 -15.92 -2.78
C ARG A 390 -15.33 -16.26 -1.98
N ASN A 391 -16.06 -15.24 -1.53
CA ASN A 391 -17.32 -15.44 -0.84
C ASN A 391 -18.24 -14.24 -1.11
N GLU A 392 -19.52 -14.47 -1.43
CA GLU A 392 -20.50 -13.40 -1.64
C GLU A 392 -20.75 -12.56 -0.38
N SER A 393 -20.37 -13.07 0.80
CA SER A 393 -20.39 -12.32 2.06
C SER A 393 -19.16 -11.42 2.28
N PHE A 394 -18.18 -11.42 1.37
CA PHE A 394 -17.02 -10.54 1.40
C PHE A 394 -17.35 -9.15 0.84
N THR A 395 -18.34 -8.49 1.45
CA THR A 395 -18.49 -7.03 1.30
C THR A 395 -17.32 -6.30 1.99
N GLU A 396 -17.23 -4.97 1.89
CA GLU A 396 -16.17 -4.18 2.57
C GLU A 396 -16.01 -4.58 4.05
N GLU A 397 -17.12 -4.68 4.78
CA GLU A 397 -17.13 -5.09 6.19
C GLU A 397 -16.88 -6.60 6.39
N GLY A 398 -17.30 -7.42 5.42
CA GLY A 398 -17.06 -8.87 5.41
C GLY A 398 -15.60 -9.23 5.22
N LEU A 399 -14.89 -8.50 4.36
CA LEU A 399 -13.46 -8.62 4.15
C LEU A 399 -12.67 -8.19 5.38
N ASP A 400 -13.04 -7.08 6.03
CA ASP A 400 -12.42 -6.65 7.29
C ASP A 400 -12.55 -7.73 8.38
N LEU A 401 -13.73 -8.34 8.50
CA LEU A 401 -13.96 -9.44 9.42
C LEU A 401 -13.14 -10.68 9.04
N HIS A 402 -13.04 -11.01 7.75
CA HIS A 402 -12.21 -12.09 7.25
C HIS A 402 -10.73 -11.84 7.59
N TYR A 403 -10.18 -10.67 7.26
CA TYR A 403 -8.81 -10.28 7.59
C TYR A 403 -8.58 -10.39 9.09
N TRP A 404 -9.47 -9.84 9.91
CA TRP A 404 -9.30 -9.83 11.36
C TRP A 404 -9.38 -11.22 12.00
N LYS A 405 -10.34 -12.07 11.62
CA LYS A 405 -10.63 -13.34 12.33
C LYS A 405 -10.34 -14.62 11.57
N HIS A 406 -10.47 -14.65 10.25
CA HIS A 406 -10.63 -15.90 9.49
C HIS A 406 -9.51 -16.16 8.47
N CYS A 407 -8.80 -15.13 7.99
CA CYS A 407 -7.79 -15.29 6.96
C CYS A 407 -6.59 -16.09 7.50
N ALA A 408 -6.38 -17.30 6.98
CA ALA A 408 -5.30 -18.19 7.40
C ALA A 408 -3.90 -17.71 6.95
N MET A 409 -3.83 -16.75 6.03
CA MET A 409 -2.57 -16.16 5.54
C MET A 409 -2.05 -15.04 6.45
N LEU A 410 -2.92 -14.51 7.32
CA LEU A 410 -2.61 -13.39 8.19
C LEU A 410 -2.39 -13.85 9.63
N THR A 411 -1.57 -13.12 10.37
CA THR A 411 -1.37 -13.29 11.81
C THR A 411 -1.40 -11.94 12.51
N ARG A 412 -1.75 -11.94 13.79
CA ARG A 412 -1.73 -10.72 14.60
C ARG A 412 -0.43 -10.68 15.39
N CYS A 413 0.39 -9.66 15.17
CA CYS A 413 1.63 -9.49 15.93
C CYS A 413 1.31 -9.35 17.42
N GLU A 414 2.01 -10.12 18.27
CA GLU A 414 1.76 -10.12 19.71
C GLU A 414 2.18 -8.81 20.41
N HIS A 415 3.04 -8.00 19.75
CA HIS A 415 3.63 -6.80 20.34
C HIS A 415 2.94 -5.50 19.89
N CYS A 416 2.81 -5.26 18.58
CA CYS A 416 2.17 -4.04 18.04
C CYS A 416 0.69 -4.24 17.67
N LYS A 417 0.18 -5.47 17.77
CA LYS A 417 -1.21 -5.86 17.48
C LYS A 417 -1.67 -5.64 16.03
N GLN A 418 -0.77 -5.34 15.11
CA GLN A 418 -1.05 -5.23 13.67
C GLN A 418 -1.35 -6.61 13.05
N MET A 419 -2.21 -6.61 12.04
CA MET A 419 -2.49 -7.78 11.20
C MET A 419 -1.49 -7.80 10.03
N LEU A 420 -0.77 -8.90 9.87
CA LEU A 420 0.34 -9.03 8.93
C LEU A 420 0.27 -10.35 8.20
N GLU A 421 0.85 -10.42 7.01
CA GLU A 421 1.08 -11.70 6.36
C GLU A 421 2.09 -12.52 7.15
N ILE A 422 1.84 -13.83 7.26
CA ILE A 422 2.73 -14.73 8.03
C ILE A 422 4.13 -14.79 7.40
N SER A 423 4.24 -14.66 6.08
CA SER A 423 5.50 -14.65 5.34
C SER A 423 6.41 -13.47 5.72
N SER A 424 5.82 -12.30 6.05
CA SER A 424 6.56 -11.08 6.42
C SER A 424 6.76 -10.90 7.93
N LEU A 425 6.24 -11.80 8.77
CA LEU A 425 6.27 -11.68 10.23
C LEU A 425 7.69 -11.49 10.80
N THR A 426 8.67 -12.25 10.27
CA THR A 426 10.06 -12.17 10.71
C THR A 426 10.67 -10.81 10.42
N GLU A 427 10.42 -10.27 9.21
CA GLU A 427 10.92 -8.95 8.82
C GLU A 427 10.29 -7.85 9.66
N HIS A 428 8.97 -7.91 9.87
CA HIS A 428 8.25 -6.99 10.71
C HIS A 428 8.83 -6.94 12.14
N LEU A 429 9.06 -8.08 12.77
CA LEU A 429 9.61 -8.14 14.14
C LEU A 429 11.02 -7.55 14.24
N LEU A 430 11.79 -7.53 13.14
CA LEU A 430 13.15 -7.01 13.12
C LEU A 430 13.25 -5.53 12.72
N THR A 431 12.25 -4.98 12.04
CA THR A 431 12.34 -3.66 11.39
C THR A 431 11.20 -2.71 11.77
N ASP A 432 9.95 -3.17 11.66
CA ASP A 432 8.76 -2.33 11.73
C ASP A 432 8.01 -2.40 13.07
N CYS A 433 8.27 -3.43 13.88
CA CYS A 433 7.57 -3.66 15.15
C CYS A 433 7.95 -2.63 16.23
N ASP A 434 6.99 -2.22 17.04
CA ASP A 434 7.19 -1.35 18.22
C ASP A 434 8.27 -1.90 19.18
N LYS A 435 8.46 -3.23 19.20
CA LYS A 435 9.45 -3.92 20.03
C LYS A 435 10.64 -4.47 19.23
N ARG A 436 10.95 -3.93 18.05
CA ARG A 436 12.06 -4.41 17.20
C ARG A 436 13.40 -4.52 17.94
N ASP A 437 13.66 -3.62 18.89
CA ASP A 437 14.91 -3.59 19.65
C ASP A 437 15.04 -4.77 20.63
N SER A 438 13.94 -5.46 20.92
CA SER A 438 13.91 -6.70 21.72
C SER A 438 14.20 -7.95 20.89
N PHE A 439 14.31 -7.85 19.57
CA PHE A 439 14.57 -8.99 18.67
C PHE A 439 15.93 -8.89 17.98
N GLY A 440 16.47 -10.05 17.61
CA GLY A 440 17.66 -10.17 16.81
C GLY A 440 17.53 -11.33 15.82
N LYS A 441 18.15 -11.17 14.65
CA LYS A 441 18.09 -12.18 13.57
C LYS A 441 19.05 -13.32 13.85
N CYS A 442 18.55 -14.55 13.88
CA CYS A 442 19.40 -15.72 13.99
C CYS A 442 20.16 -15.97 12.66
N PRO A 443 21.50 -16.12 12.66
CA PRO A 443 22.24 -16.35 11.42
C PRO A 443 22.01 -17.74 10.79
N ARG A 444 21.38 -18.68 11.52
CA ARG A 444 21.12 -20.05 11.04
C ARG A 444 19.71 -20.23 10.49
N CYS A 445 18.68 -19.98 11.30
CA CYS A 445 17.28 -20.09 10.87
C CYS A 445 16.72 -18.79 10.26
N ARG A 446 17.46 -17.68 10.31
CA ARG A 446 17.04 -16.36 9.80
C ARG A 446 15.81 -15.76 10.48
N GLU A 447 15.24 -16.42 11.49
CA GLU A 447 14.10 -15.96 12.26
C GLU A 447 14.44 -14.84 13.26
N ALA A 448 13.40 -14.12 13.67
CA ALA A 448 13.46 -13.13 14.73
C ALA A 448 13.36 -13.83 16.10
N VAL A 449 14.46 -13.82 16.85
CA VAL A 449 14.53 -14.43 18.19
C VAL A 449 14.70 -13.30 19.22
N PRO A 450 14.07 -13.37 20.40
CA PRO A 450 14.29 -12.41 21.47
C PRO A 450 15.79 -12.25 21.77
N ARG A 451 16.28 -11.02 21.90
CA ARG A 451 17.73 -10.73 22.06
C ARG A 451 18.33 -11.42 23.27
N ASP A 452 17.58 -11.52 24.36
CA ASP A 452 18.02 -12.17 25.60
C ASP A 452 18.24 -13.69 25.41
N GLU A 453 17.51 -14.31 24.48
CA GLU A 453 17.57 -15.74 24.23
C GLU A 453 18.43 -16.11 23.01
N LEU A 454 18.73 -15.15 22.15
CA LEU A 454 19.48 -15.35 20.91
C LEU A 454 20.85 -16.01 21.12
N PRO A 455 21.68 -15.64 22.12
CA PRO A 455 22.95 -16.32 22.37
C PRO A 455 22.77 -17.79 22.74
N ARG A 456 21.75 -18.10 23.55
CA ARG A 456 21.41 -19.48 23.96
C ARG A 456 20.89 -20.28 22.76
N HIS A 457 20.03 -19.68 21.94
CA HIS A 457 19.49 -20.27 20.73
C HIS A 457 20.57 -20.62 19.70
N ILE A 458 21.54 -19.72 19.47
CA ILE A 458 22.66 -19.98 18.55
C ILE A 458 23.55 -21.10 19.10
N LYS A 459 23.83 -21.09 20.41
CA LYS A 459 24.69 -22.09 21.06
C LYS A 459 24.06 -23.48 21.09
N SER A 460 22.75 -23.58 21.33
CA SER A 460 22.06 -24.87 21.44
C SER A 460 21.91 -25.58 20.10
N ARG A 461 21.94 -24.84 18.98
CA ARG A 461 21.86 -25.38 17.62
C ARG A 461 20.58 -26.17 17.30
N ILE A 462 19.53 -26.00 18.10
CA ILE A 462 18.26 -26.74 18.00
C ILE A 462 17.37 -26.23 16.85
N CYS A 463 17.63 -25.02 16.32
CA CYS A 463 16.84 -24.46 15.22
C CYS A 463 17.12 -25.12 13.87
N HIS A 464 16.09 -25.21 13.04
CA HIS A 464 16.19 -25.70 11.67
C HIS A 464 16.84 -24.62 10.79
N PRO A 465 17.99 -24.90 10.14
CA PRO A 465 18.66 -23.91 9.31
C PRO A 465 17.76 -23.51 8.12
N ALA A 466 17.60 -22.20 7.91
CA ALA A 466 16.87 -21.70 6.77
C ALA A 466 17.71 -21.85 5.51
N LYS A 467 17.09 -22.36 4.45
CA LYS A 467 17.72 -22.40 3.13
C LYS A 467 17.57 -21.02 2.45
N PRO A 468 18.36 -20.75 1.40
CA PRO A 468 18.12 -19.60 0.54
C PRO A 468 16.69 -19.61 -0.03
N GLU A 469 16.08 -18.44 -0.21
CA GLU A 469 14.68 -18.27 -0.64
C GLU A 469 14.37 -18.92 -2.00
N ASN A 470 15.37 -18.99 -2.90
CA ASN A 470 15.24 -19.69 -4.18
C ASN A 470 15.20 -21.22 -4.06
N VAL A 471 15.47 -21.77 -2.88
CA VAL A 471 15.53 -23.22 -2.62
C VAL A 471 14.42 -23.68 -1.67
N ALA A 472 14.11 -22.90 -0.64
CA ALA A 472 12.98 -23.18 0.25
C ALA A 472 12.52 -21.91 0.97
N ASN A 473 11.23 -21.86 1.25
CA ASN A 473 10.66 -20.91 2.21
C ASN A 473 10.85 -21.44 3.64
N HIS A 474 10.85 -20.54 4.63
CA HIS A 474 10.97 -20.89 6.05
C HIS A 474 9.80 -20.29 6.84
N CYS A 475 8.99 -21.14 7.48
CA CYS A 475 7.78 -20.71 8.17
C CYS A 475 8.07 -20.30 9.62
N PRO A 476 7.82 -19.03 10.03
CA PRO A 476 8.11 -18.58 11.40
C PRO A 476 7.14 -19.13 12.46
N LEU A 477 6.06 -19.81 12.05
CA LEU A 477 5.09 -20.40 12.98
C LEU A 477 5.46 -21.83 13.39
N CYS A 478 5.93 -22.64 12.44
CA CYS A 478 6.31 -24.03 12.71
C CYS A 478 7.81 -24.28 12.60
N HIS A 479 8.60 -23.27 12.22
CA HIS A 479 10.06 -23.32 12.10
C HIS A 479 10.57 -24.35 11.08
N GLU A 480 9.75 -24.70 10.08
CA GLU A 480 10.07 -25.70 9.07
C GLU A 480 10.35 -25.07 7.69
N ASN A 481 11.20 -25.74 6.91
CA ASN A 481 11.43 -25.40 5.51
C ASN A 481 10.45 -26.15 4.60
N PHE A 482 9.95 -25.48 3.57
CA PHE A 482 9.04 -26.06 2.58
C PHE A 482 9.35 -25.49 1.19
N PRO A 483 8.76 -26.04 0.10
CA PRO A 483 9.09 -25.61 -1.27
C PRO A 483 9.07 -24.09 -1.48
N PRO A 484 9.93 -23.54 -2.35
CA PRO A 484 10.03 -22.11 -2.61
C PRO A 484 8.84 -21.58 -3.43
N GLY A 485 8.57 -20.28 -3.35
CA GLY A 485 7.50 -19.59 -4.11
C GLY A 485 6.25 -19.24 -3.28
N GLU A 486 5.41 -18.33 -3.80
CA GLU A 486 4.20 -17.83 -3.11
C GLU A 486 3.07 -18.87 -3.07
N GLU A 487 2.91 -19.67 -4.11
CA GLU A 487 1.91 -20.76 -4.14
C GLU A 487 2.19 -21.79 -3.05
N ALA A 488 3.47 -22.07 -2.78
CA ALA A 488 3.88 -22.97 -1.72
C ALA A 488 3.54 -22.42 -0.32
N TRP A 489 3.51 -21.09 -0.13
CA TRP A 489 3.03 -20.47 1.12
C TRP A 489 1.54 -20.69 1.31
N ARG A 490 0.74 -20.52 0.25
CA ARG A 490 -0.70 -20.76 0.29
C ARG A 490 -0.99 -22.22 0.63
N SER A 491 -0.38 -23.16 -0.08
CA SER A 491 -0.50 -24.59 0.23
C SER A 491 -0.06 -24.91 1.65
N HIS A 492 1.10 -24.40 2.08
CA HIS A 492 1.59 -24.64 3.44
C HIS A 492 0.66 -24.08 4.51
N LEU A 493 0.05 -22.91 4.32
CA LEU A 493 -0.76 -22.26 5.36
C LEU A 493 -2.26 -22.58 5.28
N MET A 494 -2.74 -23.18 4.18
CA MET A 494 -4.16 -23.45 3.95
C MET A 494 -4.49 -24.93 3.80
N ASP A 495 -3.65 -25.75 3.14
CA ASP A 495 -3.96 -27.16 2.86
C ASP A 495 -4.05 -27.99 4.12
N LYS A 496 -4.85 -29.07 4.11
CA LYS A 496 -5.09 -29.94 5.28
C LYS A 496 -3.80 -30.46 5.93
N ASP A 497 -2.78 -30.79 5.13
CA ASP A 497 -1.48 -31.28 5.59
C ASP A 497 -0.44 -30.18 5.82
N GLY A 498 -0.85 -28.90 5.79
CA GLY A 498 0.01 -27.74 5.98
C GLY A 498 0.47 -27.47 7.43
N CYS A 499 0.87 -26.22 7.71
CA CYS A 499 1.37 -25.70 8.97
C CYS A 499 0.47 -26.05 10.16
N LYS A 500 0.93 -26.92 11.05
CA LYS A 500 0.20 -27.36 12.25
C LYS A 500 0.12 -26.27 13.33
N MET A 501 1.01 -25.28 13.27
CA MET A 501 1.08 -24.18 14.24
C MET A 501 0.26 -22.96 13.82
N ASN A 502 -0.39 -22.98 12.66
CA ASN A 502 -1.29 -21.91 12.24
C ASN A 502 -2.65 -22.04 12.92
N GLN A 503 -2.84 -21.33 14.03
CA GLN A 503 -4.07 -21.36 14.85
C GLN A 503 -5.33 -20.94 14.08
N ARG A 504 -5.19 -20.14 13.02
CA ARG A 504 -6.32 -19.67 12.19
C ARG A 504 -6.87 -20.74 11.26
N ARG A 505 -6.14 -21.85 11.07
CA ARG A 505 -6.69 -23.05 10.39
C ARG A 505 -7.63 -23.86 11.30
N ILE A 506 -7.48 -23.72 12.62
CA ILE A 506 -8.12 -24.59 13.62
C ILE A 506 -9.53 -24.08 13.99
N SER A 507 -9.89 -22.85 13.60
CA SER A 507 -11.21 -22.25 13.81
C SER A 507 -11.67 -21.54 12.53
N PRO A 508 -12.63 -22.02 11.70
CA PRO A 508 -13.57 -23.15 11.83
C PRO A 508 -13.78 -23.98 10.52
N MET A 509 -13.39 -25.27 10.48
CA MET A 509 -13.80 -26.20 9.41
C MET A 509 -15.19 -26.84 9.59
N ASN A 510 -15.93 -26.51 10.65
CA ASN A 510 -17.26 -27.08 10.92
C ASN A 510 -18.38 -26.08 10.61
N LYS A 511 -18.73 -25.93 9.33
CA LYS A 511 -20.07 -25.49 8.88
C LYS A 511 -20.24 -25.72 7.36
N THR A 512 -20.30 -26.99 6.97
CA THR A 512 -21.01 -27.37 5.74
C THR A 512 -22.51 -27.22 6.02
N ILE A 513 -23.10 -26.09 5.65
CA ILE A 513 -24.56 -25.95 5.60
C ILE A 513 -25.02 -26.59 4.29
N LEU A 514 -25.59 -27.78 4.44
CA LEU A 514 -26.39 -28.46 3.44
C LEU A 514 -27.59 -27.59 3.09
N VAL A 515 -27.63 -27.06 1.86
CA VAL A 515 -28.78 -26.37 1.29
C VAL A 515 -29.80 -27.42 0.85
N GLN A 516 -31.01 -27.40 1.43
CA GLN A 516 -32.26 -27.79 0.74
C GLN A 516 -33.48 -27.00 1.28
N PRO A 517 -34.53 -26.80 0.46
CA PRO A 517 -35.43 -25.67 0.57
C PRO A 517 -36.85 -25.97 1.10
N ALA A 518 -37.48 -24.90 1.63
CA ALA A 518 -38.91 -24.56 1.67
C ALA A 518 -39.97 -25.55 2.22
N LYS A 519 -40.76 -25.09 3.22
CA LYS A 519 -42.24 -25.04 3.16
C LYS A 519 -42.90 -24.35 4.37
N VAL A 520 -43.62 -23.28 4.03
CA VAL A 520 -44.99 -22.86 4.44
C VAL A 520 -45.68 -23.62 5.58
N GLY A 521 -46.27 -22.87 6.52
CA GLY A 521 -47.45 -23.29 7.29
C GLY A 521 -47.47 -22.81 8.74
N GLY A 522 -48.31 -21.82 9.07
CA GLY A 522 -48.50 -21.33 10.43
C GLY A 522 -49.36 -22.26 11.31
N HIS A 523 -49.32 -22.04 12.63
CA HIS A 523 -50.47 -21.77 13.51
C HIS A 523 -50.03 -21.82 15.00
N TYR A 524 -50.29 -20.73 15.72
CA TYR A 524 -50.77 -20.60 17.12
C TYR A 524 -50.32 -21.58 18.22
N LEU A 525 -49.76 -21.08 19.34
CA LEU A 525 -50.49 -20.79 20.59
C LEU A 525 -49.56 -20.57 21.82
N ARG A 526 -49.91 -19.52 22.58
CA ARG A 526 -49.87 -19.33 24.05
C ARG A 526 -48.54 -19.29 24.84
N LYS A 527 -48.22 -18.06 25.28
CA LYS A 527 -47.77 -17.75 26.65
C LYS A 527 -48.90 -18.03 27.66
N PRO A 528 -48.61 -18.24 28.96
CA PRO A 528 -48.50 -17.11 29.90
C PRO A 528 -47.37 -17.26 30.96
N GLY A 529 -46.79 -16.15 31.42
CA GLY A 529 -46.06 -16.06 32.71
C GLY A 529 -47.04 -15.69 33.85
N PRO A 530 -46.64 -14.95 34.90
CA PRO A 530 -45.37 -14.85 35.63
C PRO A 530 -45.60 -15.02 37.17
N SER A 531 -44.64 -14.62 38.03
CA SER A 531 -44.67 -14.42 39.51
C SER A 531 -43.76 -15.40 40.27
N GLY A 532 -42.98 -15.04 41.29
CA GLY A 532 -42.74 -13.80 42.00
C GLY A 532 -41.82 -14.09 43.21
N ALA A 533 -40.98 -13.11 43.55
CA ALA A 533 -40.41 -12.76 44.86
C ALA A 533 -39.76 -13.79 45.83
N LYS A 534 -38.43 -13.61 45.99
CA LYS A 534 -37.63 -13.35 47.21
C LYS A 534 -37.53 -14.35 48.39
N PHE A 535 -36.31 -14.33 48.95
CA PHE A 535 -35.82 -14.63 50.32
C PHE A 535 -35.14 -16.00 50.61
N GLN A 536 -33.83 -15.89 50.86
CA GLN A 536 -32.90 -16.72 51.67
C GLN A 536 -33.38 -16.82 53.16
N PRO A 537 -32.81 -17.62 54.10
CA PRO A 537 -31.58 -18.44 54.05
C PRO A 537 -31.57 -19.82 54.83
N SER A 538 -30.47 -20.57 54.61
CA SER A 538 -29.71 -21.54 55.47
C SER A 538 -30.33 -22.77 56.20
N SER A 539 -29.73 -23.93 55.85
CA SER A 539 -29.14 -24.96 56.74
C SER A 539 -29.97 -26.15 57.26
N ILE A 540 -29.49 -27.40 57.01
CA ILE A 540 -28.96 -28.39 57.99
C ILE A 540 -29.04 -29.84 57.47
N GLY A 541 -27.93 -30.59 57.67
CA GLY A 541 -27.91 -32.03 57.98
C GLY A 541 -27.14 -32.90 56.99
N SER A 542 -26.27 -33.86 57.35
CA SER A 542 -25.88 -34.44 58.64
C SER A 542 -24.71 -35.44 58.45
N LYS A 543 -23.80 -35.53 59.46
CA LYS A 543 -23.18 -36.76 60.07
C LYS A 543 -22.17 -37.59 59.23
N ILE A 544 -20.98 -38.07 59.66
CA ILE A 544 -20.41 -38.57 60.94
C ILE A 544 -18.83 -38.57 60.95
N ARG A 545 -18.22 -38.55 62.16
CA ARG A 545 -16.78 -38.63 62.61
C ARG A 545 -16.13 -40.03 62.40
N ALA A 546 -14.82 -40.33 62.55
CA ALA A 546 -13.80 -40.10 63.62
C ALA A 546 -12.40 -40.57 63.10
N ARG A 547 -11.22 -39.97 63.34
CA ARG A 547 -10.37 -39.67 64.55
C ARG A 547 -9.17 -40.65 64.68
N GLY A 548 -7.94 -40.12 64.72
CA GLY A 548 -6.73 -40.81 65.23
C GLY A 548 -5.39 -40.14 64.83
N GLY A 549 -4.67 -39.53 65.78
CA GLY A 549 -3.20 -39.27 65.72
C GLY A 549 -2.53 -40.02 66.89
N PRO A 550 -1.35 -39.65 67.45
CA PRO A 550 -0.18 -38.88 66.96
C PRO A 550 1.19 -39.54 67.35
N ASN A 551 2.36 -38.97 66.97
CA ASN A 551 3.68 -39.02 67.68
C ASN A 551 4.73 -38.17 66.91
N LYS A 552 5.35 -37.09 67.47
CA LYS A 552 6.62 -36.97 68.24
C LYS A 552 7.82 -37.66 67.53
N SER A 553 9.02 -37.07 67.32
CA SER A 553 9.78 -36.04 68.04
C SER A 553 11.08 -35.59 67.31
N THR A 554 11.55 -34.35 67.60
CA THR A 554 12.95 -33.84 67.72
C THR A 554 13.90 -33.82 66.50
N GLY A 555 14.69 -32.77 66.19
CA GLY A 555 14.96 -31.48 66.83
C GLY A 555 15.97 -30.61 66.04
N LYS A 556 15.98 -29.30 66.36
CA LYS A 556 17.10 -28.30 66.50
C LYS A 556 18.44 -28.57 65.77
N THR A 557 19.22 -27.64 65.19
CA THR A 557 19.32 -26.16 65.10
C THR A 557 20.63 -25.84 64.32
N TYR A 558 20.79 -24.58 63.85
CA TYR A 558 21.99 -23.80 63.44
C TYR A 558 21.94 -23.39 61.96
N SER A 559 22.26 -22.16 61.54
CA SER A 559 22.32 -20.85 62.18
C SER A 559 22.36 -19.81 61.04
N LYS A 560 21.72 -18.67 61.27
CA LYS A 560 22.02 -17.41 60.57
C LYS A 560 23.41 -16.94 61.01
N ARG A 561 24.23 -16.42 60.10
CA ARG A 561 24.30 -14.99 59.77
C ARG A 561 25.17 -14.76 58.56
#